data_AF-A0A432UQ07-F1
#
_entry.id   AF-A0A432UQ07-F1
#
_cell.length_a   1.000
_cell.length_b   1.000
_cell.length_c   1.000
_cell.angle_alpha   90.00
_cell.angle_beta   90.00
_cell.angle_gamma   90.00
#
_symmetry.space_group_name_H-M   'P 1'
#
loop_
_entity.id
_entity.type
_entity.pdbx_description
1 polymer ?
#
loop_
_entity_poly.entity_id
_entity_poly.type
_entity_poly.pdbx_seq_one_letter_code
_entity_poly.pdbx_strand_id
1 'polypeptide(L)'
;HKINAFFSWFNQPRQQNQVLLIKGSYYYDADRIDAAGQFTLNMPLQLHLEPDNEYDANAVQIWVADNLLQSHLLGYIPRSDAKRVNWLITHHCLSDCRLETCYRQYQRLYLYINITTHLTFWQRIQISWFV
;
A
#
# COMPACT_ATOMS: atom_id res chain seq x y z
N HIS A 1 35.34 -20.55 -2.43
CA HIS A 1 33.95 -21.00 -2.19
C HIS A 1 33.19 -20.29 -1.05
N LYS A 2 33.82 -19.77 0.03
CA LYS A 2 33.09 -19.11 1.14
C LYS A 2 32.58 -17.68 0.87
N ILE A 3 33.20 -16.95 -0.06
CA ILE A 3 32.84 -15.56 -0.39
C ILE A 3 31.43 -15.48 -1.03
N ASN A 4 31.05 -16.46 -1.86
CA ASN A 4 29.77 -16.46 -2.57
C ASN A 4 28.54 -16.62 -1.65
N ALA A 5 28.69 -17.29 -0.50
CA ALA A 5 27.59 -17.49 0.44
C ALA A 5 27.26 -16.23 1.26
N PHE A 6 28.27 -15.39 1.54
CA PHE A 6 28.08 -14.12 2.21
C PHE A 6 27.34 -13.13 1.28
N PHE A 7 27.80 -13.01 0.03
CA PHE A 7 27.14 -12.14 -0.96
C PHE A 7 25.74 -12.62 -1.36
N SER A 8 25.49 -13.92 -1.44
CA SER A 8 24.15 -14.44 -1.76
C SER A 8 23.12 -14.10 -0.68
N TRP A 9 23.53 -14.06 0.59
CA TRP A 9 22.66 -13.73 1.71
C TRP A 9 22.12 -12.29 1.67
N PHE A 10 22.92 -11.33 1.18
CA PHE A 10 22.47 -9.93 1.02
C PHE A 10 21.52 -9.73 -0.17
N ASN A 11 21.62 -10.61 -1.16
CA ASN A 11 20.87 -10.52 -2.40
C ASN A 11 19.57 -11.34 -2.38
N GLN A 12 19.31 -12.11 -1.34
CA GLN A 12 18.03 -12.81 -1.19
C GLN A 12 16.95 -11.84 -0.71
N PRO A 13 15.85 -11.64 -1.49
CA PRO A 13 14.73 -10.83 -1.07
C PRO A 13 14.05 -11.45 0.15
N ARG A 14 13.74 -10.63 1.15
CA ARG A 14 12.95 -11.04 2.30
C ARG A 14 11.60 -10.35 2.26
N GLN A 15 10.57 -11.12 2.59
CA GLN A 15 9.23 -10.59 2.73
C GLN A 15 9.16 -9.66 3.95
N GLN A 16 8.53 -8.51 3.78
CA GLN A 16 8.21 -7.57 4.85
C GLN A 16 6.77 -7.09 4.68
N ASN A 17 6.07 -7.02 5.80
CA ASN A 17 4.69 -6.55 5.88
C ASN A 17 4.67 -5.22 6.63
N GLN A 18 3.85 -4.29 6.16
CA GLN A 18 3.64 -3.03 6.85
C GLN A 18 2.18 -2.63 6.80
N VAL A 19 1.67 -2.24 7.95
CA VAL A 19 0.32 -1.71 8.08
C VAL A 19 0.33 -0.19 7.94
N LEU A 20 -0.50 0.35 7.05
CA LEU A 20 -0.67 1.77 6.79
C LEU A 20 -2.14 2.17 6.89
N LEU A 21 -2.41 3.39 7.35
CA LEU A 21 -3.74 3.99 7.33
C LEU A 21 -4.05 4.54 5.93
N ILE A 22 -5.27 4.33 5.43
CA ILE A 22 -5.78 5.04 4.24
C ILE A 22 -6.14 6.48 4.62
N LYS A 23 -5.63 7.46 3.87
CA LYS A 23 -6.01 8.89 4.02
C LYS A 23 -7.03 9.31 2.98
N GLY A 24 -7.87 10.27 3.34
CA GLY A 24 -8.88 10.84 2.44
C GLY A 24 -10.12 9.97 2.23
N SER A 25 -10.27 8.87 2.99
CA SER A 25 -11.40 7.93 2.83
C SER A 25 -12.78 8.57 2.87
N TYR A 26 -12.94 9.64 3.65
CA TYR A 26 -14.18 10.40 3.76
C TYR A 26 -14.63 11.07 2.46
N TYR A 27 -13.71 11.38 1.54
CA TYR A 27 -14.02 12.14 0.31
C TYR A 27 -14.35 11.25 -0.89
N TYR A 28 -14.24 9.93 -0.74
CA TYR A 28 -14.36 8.98 -1.83
C TYR A 28 -15.38 7.88 -1.51
N ASP A 29 -15.32 6.77 -2.24
CA ASP A 29 -16.35 5.73 -2.20
C ASP A 29 -16.31 4.87 -0.94
N ALA A 30 -15.33 5.07 -0.03
CA ALA A 30 -15.13 4.20 1.13
C ALA A 30 -16.38 4.08 2.03
N ASP A 31 -17.06 5.19 2.34
CA ASP A 31 -18.29 5.16 3.13
C ASP A 31 -19.43 4.41 2.42
N ARG A 32 -19.52 4.51 1.09
CA ARG A 32 -20.53 3.78 0.29
C ARG A 32 -20.25 2.28 0.30
N ILE A 33 -18.99 1.88 0.13
CA ILE A 33 -18.56 0.47 0.15
C ILE A 33 -18.77 -0.14 1.55
N ASP A 34 -18.48 0.61 2.61
CA ASP A 34 -18.76 0.19 3.99
C ASP A 34 -20.26 0.00 4.25
N ALA A 35 -21.09 0.96 3.82
CA ALA A 35 -22.54 0.88 3.97
C ALA A 35 -23.18 -0.29 3.22
N ALA A 36 -22.55 -0.73 2.12
CA ALA A 36 -22.95 -1.93 1.37
C ALA A 36 -22.46 -3.24 2.00
N GLY A 37 -21.69 -3.19 3.11
CA GLY A 37 -21.15 -4.37 3.78
C GLY A 37 -20.10 -5.13 2.94
N GLN A 38 -19.43 -4.44 2.01
CA GLN A 38 -18.55 -5.07 1.03
C GLN A 38 -17.10 -5.22 1.53
N PHE A 39 -16.71 -4.53 2.60
CA PHE A 39 -15.37 -4.69 3.16
C PHE A 39 -15.23 -6.05 3.84
N THR A 40 -14.28 -6.84 3.36
CA THR A 40 -13.88 -8.11 3.98
C THR A 40 -12.39 -8.02 4.35
N LEU A 41 -12.02 -8.49 5.54
CA LEU A 41 -10.61 -8.56 5.93
C LEU A 41 -9.82 -9.40 4.93
N ASN A 42 -8.59 -8.99 4.66
CA ASN A 42 -7.69 -9.58 3.67
C ASN A 42 -8.18 -9.50 2.21
N MET A 43 -9.21 -8.72 1.90
CA MET A 43 -9.59 -8.51 0.51
C MET A 43 -8.48 -7.77 -0.25
N PRO A 44 -8.25 -8.11 -1.53
CA PRO A 44 -7.22 -7.47 -2.34
C PRO A 44 -7.60 -6.01 -2.64
N LEU A 45 -6.59 -5.14 -2.60
CA LEU A 45 -6.69 -3.74 -2.98
C LEU A 45 -5.66 -3.43 -4.08
N GLN A 46 -5.98 -2.47 -4.93
CA GLN A 46 -5.12 -2.03 -6.02
C GLN A 46 -4.46 -0.70 -5.68
N LEU A 47 -3.20 -0.54 -6.05
CA LEU A 47 -2.44 0.69 -5.83
C LEU A 47 -2.09 1.32 -7.17
N HIS A 48 -2.54 2.55 -7.41
CA HIS A 48 -2.28 3.27 -8.65
C HIS A 48 -1.44 4.52 -8.38
N LEU A 49 -0.38 4.72 -9.15
CA LEU A 49 0.42 5.93 -9.09
C LEU A 49 -0.33 7.07 -9.78
N GLU A 50 -0.29 8.26 -9.18
CA GLU A 50 -0.84 9.49 -9.76
C GLU A 50 0.29 10.54 -9.90
N PRO A 51 1.19 10.38 -10.89
CA PRO A 51 2.36 11.24 -11.03
C PRO A 51 2.02 12.70 -11.38
N ASP A 52 0.86 12.92 -11.98
CA ASP A 52 0.37 14.24 -12.41
C ASP A 52 -0.42 14.97 -11.30
N ASN A 53 -0.42 14.45 -10.07
CA ASN A 53 -1.09 15.09 -8.95
C ASN A 53 -0.45 16.46 -8.62
N GLU A 54 -1.27 17.51 -8.62
CA GLU A 54 -0.81 18.90 -8.43
C GLU A 54 -0.16 19.16 -7.06
N TYR A 55 -0.44 18.33 -6.05
CA TYR A 55 -0.01 18.52 -4.66
C TYR A 55 1.15 17.62 -4.24
N ASP A 56 1.23 16.41 -4.81
CA ASP A 56 2.26 15.41 -4.53
C ASP A 56 2.48 14.47 -5.71
N ALA A 57 3.58 14.67 -6.45
CA ALA A 57 3.96 13.81 -7.58
C ALA A 57 4.24 12.34 -7.19
N ASN A 58 4.33 12.01 -5.88
CA ASN A 58 4.44 10.64 -5.42
C ASN A 58 3.10 10.03 -4.99
N ALA A 59 1.97 10.72 -5.20
CA ALA A 59 0.66 10.27 -4.78
C ALA A 59 0.37 8.83 -5.25
N VAL A 60 -0.13 8.02 -4.33
CA VAL A 60 -0.53 6.64 -4.58
C VAL A 60 -1.97 6.47 -4.11
N GLN A 61 -2.87 6.23 -5.07
CA GLN A 61 -4.27 5.94 -4.85
C GLN A 61 -4.48 4.49 -4.44
N ILE A 62 -5.50 4.24 -3.64
CA ILE A 62 -5.88 2.91 -3.15
C ILE A 62 -7.30 2.62 -3.64
N TRP A 63 -7.44 1.55 -4.40
CA TRP A 63 -8.67 1.17 -5.09
C TRP A 63 -9.15 -0.21 -4.63
N VAL A 64 -10.46 -0.43 -4.71
CA VAL A 64 -11.09 -1.73 -4.49
C VAL A 64 -12.00 -2.06 -5.67
N ALA A 65 -12.04 -3.33 -6.06
CA ALA A 65 -13.03 -3.82 -7.01
C ALA A 65 -14.24 -4.35 -6.23
N ASP A 66 -15.44 -3.93 -6.61
CA ASP A 66 -16.68 -4.50 -6.07
C ASP A 66 -16.99 -5.89 -6.70
N ASN A 67 -18.12 -6.48 -6.29
CA ASN A 67 -18.56 -7.78 -6.81
C ASN A 67 -18.90 -7.77 -8.32
N LEU A 68 -19.10 -6.58 -8.90
CA LEU A 68 -19.35 -6.36 -10.33
C LEU A 68 -18.07 -5.95 -11.07
N LEU A 69 -16.90 -6.03 -10.42
CA LEU A 69 -15.59 -5.63 -10.91
C LEU A 69 -15.48 -4.12 -11.22
N GLN A 70 -16.35 -3.30 -10.65
CA GLN A 70 -16.24 -1.84 -10.71
C GLN A 70 -15.18 -1.37 -9.71
N SER A 71 -14.28 -0.51 -10.17
CA SER A 71 -13.19 0.02 -9.36
C SER A 71 -13.63 1.28 -8.63
N HIS A 72 -13.41 1.28 -7.32
CA HIS A 72 -13.78 2.36 -6.41
C HIS A 72 -12.55 2.91 -5.70
N LEU A 73 -12.36 4.22 -5.78
CA LEU A 73 -11.29 4.89 -5.05
C LEU A 73 -11.65 4.93 -3.57
N LEU A 74 -10.78 4.37 -2.73
CA LEU A 74 -10.94 4.40 -1.27
C LEU A 74 -10.19 5.55 -0.62
N GLY A 75 -9.19 6.11 -1.30
CA GLY A 75 -8.32 7.15 -0.77
C GLY A 75 -6.88 6.97 -1.21
N TYR A 76 -5.95 7.44 -0.39
CA TYR A 76 -4.54 7.55 -0.72
C TYR A 76 -3.65 6.95 0.37
N ILE A 77 -2.46 6.52 -0.03
CA ILE A 77 -1.34 6.31 0.88
C ILE A 77 -1.02 7.64 1.57
N PRO A 78 -0.72 7.65 2.89
CA PRO A 78 -0.32 8.87 3.58
C PRO A 78 0.87 9.54 2.89
N ARG A 79 0.85 10.88 2.80
CA ARG A 79 1.94 11.66 2.16
C ARG A 79 3.33 11.34 2.72
N SER A 80 3.43 11.05 4.02
CA SER A 80 4.67 10.62 4.68
C SER A 80 5.26 9.33 4.09
N ASP A 81 4.41 8.45 3.57
CA ASP A 81 4.77 7.14 3.05
C ASP A 81 4.73 7.07 1.52
N ALA A 82 4.11 8.06 0.86
CA ALA A 82 3.83 8.08 -0.57
C ALA A 82 5.10 7.89 -1.42
N LYS A 83 6.17 8.64 -1.15
CA LYS A 83 7.45 8.51 -1.86
C LYS A 83 8.04 7.10 -1.76
N ARG A 84 7.98 6.50 -0.57
CA ARG A 84 8.50 5.16 -0.31
C ARG A 84 7.67 4.10 -1.02
N VAL A 85 6.34 4.19 -0.94
CA VAL A 85 5.42 3.25 -1.61
C VAL A 85 5.50 3.39 -3.13
N ASN A 86 5.57 4.61 -3.65
CA ASN A 86 5.78 4.87 -5.07
C ASN A 86 7.05 4.18 -5.58
N TRP A 87 8.19 4.37 -4.88
CA TRP A 87 9.44 3.70 -5.22
C TRP A 87 9.28 2.17 -5.23
N LEU A 88 8.60 1.58 -4.24
CA LEU A 88 8.35 0.14 -4.15
C LEU A 88 7.55 -0.38 -5.35
N ILE A 89 6.56 0.38 -5.83
CA ILE A 89 5.75 0.05 -7.00
C ILE A 89 6.61 0.13 -8.27
N THR A 90 7.32 1.25 -8.48
CA THR A 90 8.15 1.47 -9.67
C THR A 90 9.27 0.45 -9.81
N HIS A 91 9.79 -0.07 -8.69
CA HIS A 91 10.87 -1.07 -8.69
C HIS A 91 10.36 -2.52 -8.56
N HIS A 92 9.05 -2.75 -8.74
CA HIS A 92 8.43 -4.08 -8.65
C HIS A 92 8.75 -4.85 -7.36
N CYS A 93 8.93 -4.11 -6.25
CA CYS A 93 9.24 -4.67 -4.94
C CYS A 93 7.99 -4.90 -4.09
N LEU A 94 6.85 -4.35 -4.49
CA LEU A 94 5.54 -4.58 -3.88
C LEU A 94 4.92 -5.86 -4.46
N SER A 95 4.49 -6.76 -3.59
CA SER A 95 3.93 -8.05 -3.99
C SER A 95 2.45 -8.18 -3.73
N ASP A 96 1.94 -7.55 -2.67
CA ASP A 96 0.51 -7.58 -2.35
C ASP A 96 0.09 -6.34 -1.54
N CYS A 97 -1.19 -6.01 -1.61
CA CYS A 97 -1.83 -4.97 -0.81
C CYS A 97 -3.24 -5.44 -0.44
N ARG A 98 -3.50 -5.58 0.85
CA ARG A 98 -4.79 -6.09 1.35
C ARG A 98 -5.38 -5.22 2.42
N LEU A 99 -6.70 -5.23 2.56
CA LEU A 99 -7.36 -4.60 3.70
C LEU A 99 -7.04 -5.38 4.98
N GLU A 100 -6.34 -4.75 5.92
CA GLU A 100 -5.97 -5.35 7.21
C GLU A 100 -7.08 -5.18 8.24
N THR A 101 -7.67 -3.98 8.32
CA THR A 101 -8.71 -3.67 9.30
C THR A 101 -9.60 -2.55 8.77
N CYS A 102 -10.89 -2.65 9.08
CA CYS A 102 -11.89 -1.62 8.86
C CYS A 102 -12.68 -1.45 10.16
N TYR A 103 -12.79 -0.21 10.66
CA TYR A 103 -13.67 0.09 11.78
C TYR A 103 -14.21 1.51 11.71
N ARG A 104 -15.37 1.72 12.31
CA ARG A 104 -15.99 3.03 12.43
C ARG A 104 -15.86 3.54 13.86
N GLN A 105 -15.38 4.78 14.01
CA GLN A 105 -15.36 5.48 15.29
C GLN A 105 -16.17 6.77 15.12
N TYR A 106 -17.32 6.82 15.80
CA TYR A 106 -18.36 7.84 15.58
C TYR A 106 -18.79 7.88 14.11
N GLN A 107 -18.68 9.03 13.44
CA GLN A 107 -19.03 9.18 12.03
C GLN A 107 -17.86 8.92 11.07
N ARG A 108 -16.66 8.57 11.58
CA ARG A 108 -15.48 8.38 10.74
C ARG A 108 -15.15 6.92 10.53
N LEU A 109 -14.96 6.56 9.27
CA LEU A 109 -14.46 5.25 8.84
C LEU A 109 -12.93 5.26 8.80
N TYR A 110 -12.32 4.30 9.47
CA TYR A 110 -10.88 4.07 9.48
C TYR A 110 -10.57 2.76 8.76
N LEU A 111 -9.72 2.85 7.75
CA LEU A 111 -9.27 1.72 6.95
C LEU A 111 -7.75 1.60 7.07
N TYR A 112 -7.28 0.40 7.37
CA TYR A 112 -5.88 0.05 7.42
C TYR A 112 -5.58 -1.02 6.39
N ILE A 113 -4.48 -0.85 5.67
CA ILE A 113 -4.02 -1.79 4.65
C ILE A 113 -2.71 -2.43 5.09
N ASN A 114 -2.47 -3.65 4.65
CA ASN A 114 -1.22 -4.35 4.80
C ASN A 114 -0.54 -4.43 3.44
N ILE A 115 0.61 -3.78 3.32
CA ILE A 115 1.46 -3.84 2.14
C ILE A 115 2.52 -4.91 2.36
N THR A 116 2.56 -5.89 1.48
CA THR A 116 3.58 -6.94 1.43
C THR A 116 4.63 -6.59 0.38
N THR A 117 5.90 -6.63 0.77
CA THR A 117 7.03 -6.31 -0.11
C THR A 117 8.09 -7.40 -0.04
N HIS A 118 8.90 -7.53 -1.09
CA HIS A 118 10.08 -8.40 -1.11
C HIS A 118 11.32 -7.57 -1.39
N LEU A 119 12.17 -7.41 -0.38
CA LEU A 119 13.32 -6.52 -0.45
C LEU A 119 14.63 -7.24 -0.13
N THR A 120 15.63 -7.00 -0.96
CA THR A 120 17.02 -7.33 -0.64
C THR A 120 17.54 -6.47 0.50
N PHE A 121 18.74 -6.78 1.01
CA PHE A 121 19.35 -5.93 2.05
C PHE A 121 19.63 -4.50 1.55
N TRP A 122 20.15 -4.35 0.33
CA TRP A 122 20.46 -3.04 -0.24
C TRP A 122 19.22 -2.19 -0.50
N GLN A 123 18.13 -2.80 -0.99
CA GLN A 123 16.87 -2.10 -1.17
C GLN A 123 16.30 -1.62 0.17
N ARG A 124 16.45 -2.40 1.25
CA ARG A 124 16.05 -1.96 2.60
C ARG A 124 16.82 -0.74 3.08
N ILE A 125 18.13 -0.70 2.83
CA ILE A 125 18.95 0.48 3.10
C ILE A 125 18.49 1.65 2.23
N GLN A 126 18.20 1.44 0.95
CA GLN A 126 17.76 2.51 0.05
C GLN A 126 16.43 3.12 0.49
N ILE A 127 15.46 2.31 0.93
CA ILE A 127 14.14 2.84 1.34
C ILE A 127 14.17 3.56 2.69
N SER A 128 15.14 3.30 3.56
CA SER A 128 15.22 3.99 4.87
C SER A 128 15.55 5.48 4.73
N TRP A 129 16.04 5.92 3.57
CA TRP A 129 16.27 7.33 3.26
C TRP A 129 15.01 8.07 2.80
N PHE A 130 13.88 7.37 2.67
CA PHE A 130 12.57 7.97 2.38
C PHE A 130 11.74 8.26 3.64
N VAL A 131 12.27 7.92 4.83
CA VAL A 131 11.65 8.19 6.14
C VAL A 131 12.04 9.57 6.64
#